data_AF-A0A0D2SYY1-F1
#
_entry.id   AF-A0A0D2SYY1-F1
#
_cell.length_a   1.000
_cell.length_b   1.000
_cell.length_c   1.000
_cell.angle_alpha   90.00
_cell.angle_beta   90.00
_cell.angle_gamma   90.00
#
_symmetry.space_group_name_H-M   'P 1'
#
loop_
_entity.id
_entity.type
_entity.pdbx_description
1 polymer ?
#
loop_
_entity_poly.entity_id
_entity_poly.type
_entity_poly.pdbx_seq_one_letter_code
_entity_poly.pdbx_strand_id
1 'polypeptide(L)'
;RWIMKTIEDTWNLFHQKFTALWDEHKNGSGEAYLPAIYNNPELQKLIQEKYMKELFHDTLGFGAAKMIRRIVGVAHVEDFESIKEANIRADCEQRALELGKTLLKRRREFVSISEVISAMKHVQS
;
A
#
# COMPACT_ATOMS: atom_id res chain seq x y z
N ARG A 1 -12.75 -9.31 -9.27
CA ARG A 1 -12.68 -7.96 -9.90
C ARG A 1 -12.95 -6.83 -8.90
N TRP A 2 -13.99 -6.93 -8.06
CA TRP A 2 -14.30 -5.91 -7.04
C TRP A 2 -13.16 -5.63 -6.05
N ILE A 3 -12.58 -6.66 -5.40
CA ILE A 3 -11.48 -6.47 -4.41
C ILE A 3 -10.32 -5.64 -4.95
N MET A 4 -9.85 -5.93 -6.17
CA MET A 4 -8.76 -5.18 -6.79
C MET A 4 -9.13 -3.71 -7.03
N LYS A 5 -10.36 -3.45 -7.49
CA LYS A 5 -10.87 -2.09 -7.66
C LYS A 5 -10.94 -1.36 -6.32
N THR A 6 -11.42 -2.03 -5.28
CA THR A 6 -11.49 -1.44 -3.93
C THR A 6 -10.11 -1.07 -3.39
N ILE A 7 -9.08 -1.89 -3.62
CA ILE A 7 -7.70 -1.58 -3.23
C ILE A 7 -7.21 -0.33 -3.96
N GLU A 8 -7.40 -0.27 -5.27
CA GLU A 8 -7.00 0.86 -6.12
C GLU A 8 -7.72 2.15 -5.72
N ASP A 9 -9.05 2.11 -5.61
CA ASP A 9 -9.87 3.25 -5.22
C ASP A 9 -9.51 3.73 -3.81
N THR A 10 -9.27 2.82 -2.87
CA THR A 10 -8.91 3.17 -1.49
C THR A 10 -7.61 3.96 -1.44
N TRP A 11 -6.56 3.49 -2.11
CA TRP A 11 -5.28 4.21 -2.12
C TRP A 11 -5.39 5.56 -2.83
N ASN A 12 -6.02 5.60 -4.00
CA ASN A 12 -6.14 6.83 -4.79
C ASN A 12 -6.98 7.90 -4.07
N LEU A 13 -8.10 7.50 -3.45
CA LEU A 13 -8.93 8.42 -2.67
C LEU A 13 -8.25 8.83 -1.36
N PHE A 14 -7.52 7.92 -0.71
CA PHE A 14 -6.69 8.28 0.45
C PHE A 14 -5.67 9.34 0.07
N HIS A 15 -4.90 9.12 -1.01
CA HIS A 15 -3.92 10.08 -1.50
C HIS A 15 -4.58 11.44 -1.75
N GLN A 16 -5.67 11.48 -2.52
CA GLN A 16 -6.36 12.72 -2.85
C GLN A 16 -6.84 13.47 -1.59
N LYS A 17 -7.50 12.76 -0.67
CA LYS A 17 -8.05 13.38 0.54
C LYS A 17 -6.95 13.82 1.51
N PHE A 18 -5.89 13.03 1.64
CA PHE A 18 -4.75 13.37 2.49
C PHE A 18 -4.04 14.63 2.01
N THR A 19 -3.76 14.73 0.70
CA THR A 19 -3.13 15.93 0.13
C THR A 19 -4.06 17.14 0.17
N ALA A 20 -5.37 16.95 0.00
CA ALA A 20 -6.34 18.04 0.14
C ALA A 20 -6.37 18.61 1.57
N LEU A 21 -6.38 17.75 2.59
CA LEU A 21 -6.29 18.17 3.99
C LEU A 21 -4.96 18.86 4.30
N TRP A 22 -3.86 18.37 3.74
CA TRP A 22 -2.57 19.05 3.84
C TRP A 22 -2.67 20.47 3.27
N ASP A 23 -3.21 20.64 2.07
CA ASP A 23 -3.33 21.96 1.43
C ASP A 23 -4.25 22.91 2.21
N GLU A 24 -5.34 22.39 2.77
CA GLU A 24 -6.29 23.14 3.61
C GLU A 24 -5.62 23.65 4.90
N HIS A 25 -4.76 22.83 5.52
CA HIS A 25 -4.18 23.11 6.83
C HIS A 25 -2.72 23.59 6.80
N LYS A 26 -2.11 23.78 5.63
CA LYS A 26 -0.67 24.14 5.50
C LYS A 26 -0.21 25.41 6.25
N ASN A 27 -1.14 26.28 6.65
CA ASN A 27 -0.86 27.49 7.42
C ASN A 27 -1.25 27.36 8.91
N GLY A 28 -1.61 26.16 9.36
CA GLY A 28 -2.01 25.87 10.74
C GLY A 28 -0.85 25.93 11.73
N SER A 29 -1.18 25.93 13.02
CA SER A 29 -0.20 25.82 14.09
C SER A 29 0.26 24.39 14.28
N GLY A 30 1.58 24.14 14.33
CA GLY A 30 2.14 22.81 14.58
C GLY A 30 2.41 21.98 13.32
N GLU A 31 2.37 22.60 12.14
CA GLU A 31 2.66 21.92 10.88
C GLU A 31 4.11 21.44 10.78
N ALA A 32 4.29 20.21 10.29
CA ALA A 32 5.62 19.64 10.03
C ALA A 32 6.35 20.35 8.89
N TYR A 33 5.61 21.00 7.98
CA TYR A 33 6.13 21.65 6.78
C TYR A 33 5.81 23.15 6.80
N LEU A 34 6.66 23.92 7.48
CA LEU A 34 6.44 25.34 7.74
C LEU A 34 6.43 26.17 6.43
N PRO A 35 5.42 27.04 6.22
CA PRO A 35 5.38 27.94 5.04
C PRO A 35 6.60 28.85 4.91
N ALA A 36 7.27 29.20 6.02
CA ALA A 36 8.50 30.00 6.00
C ALA A 36 9.68 29.27 5.31
N ILE A 37 9.66 27.94 5.30
CA ILE A 37 10.68 27.09 4.66
C ILE A 37 10.18 26.63 3.28
N TYR A 38 8.95 26.11 3.23
CA TYR A 38 8.29 25.61 2.02
C TYR A 38 7.43 26.72 1.41
N ASN A 39 8.09 27.77 0.96
CA ASN A 39 7.49 29.08 0.72
C ASN A 39 6.97 29.32 -0.71
N ASN A 40 7.04 28.32 -1.59
CA ASN A 40 6.53 28.41 -2.95
C ASN A 40 5.76 27.15 -3.35
N PRO A 41 4.80 27.26 -4.29
CA PRO A 41 3.95 26.14 -4.69
C PRO A 41 4.72 24.93 -5.23
N GLU A 42 5.80 25.15 -5.98
CA GLU A 42 6.61 24.07 -6.57
C GLU A 42 7.27 23.22 -5.48
N LEU A 43 7.84 23.88 -4.46
CA LEU A 43 8.49 23.21 -3.34
C LEU A 43 7.47 22.51 -2.42
N GLN A 44 6.29 23.10 -2.21
CA GLN A 44 5.18 22.45 -1.47
C GLN A 44 4.74 21.17 -2.17
N LYS A 45 4.55 21.23 -3.50
CA LYS A 45 4.16 20.06 -4.29
C LYS A 45 5.26 18.98 -4.27
N LEU A 46 6.52 19.37 -4.46
CA LEU A 46 7.65 18.43 -4.46
C LEU A 46 7.75 17.64 -3.13
N ILE A 47 7.60 18.33 -2.00
CA ILE A 47 7.71 17.66 -0.69
C ILE A 47 6.49 16.78 -0.41
N GLN A 48 5.30 17.19 -0.82
CA GLN A 48 4.09 16.39 -0.70
C GLN A 48 4.17 15.12 -1.55
N GLU A 49 4.63 15.22 -2.81
CA GLU A 49 4.86 14.07 -3.69
C GLU A 49 5.92 13.12 -3.12
N LYS A 50 7.03 13.66 -2.59
CA LYS A 50 8.06 12.86 -1.93
C LYS A 50 7.50 12.11 -0.72
N TYR A 51 6.77 12.81 0.15
CA TYR A 51 6.16 12.20 1.33
C TYR A 51 5.17 11.10 0.96
N MET A 52 4.28 11.36 -0.01
CA MET A 52 3.29 10.38 -0.44
C MET A 52 3.93 9.15 -1.09
N LYS A 53 5.05 9.32 -1.81
CA LYS A 53 5.85 8.21 -2.33
C LYS A 53 6.45 7.35 -1.22
N GLU A 54 7.06 7.97 -0.21
CA GLU A 54 7.62 7.25 0.93
C GLU A 54 6.53 6.52 1.72
N LEU A 55 5.41 7.18 1.99
CA LEU A 55 4.25 6.61 2.66
C LEU A 55 3.65 5.44 1.87
N PHE A 56 3.60 5.52 0.54
CA PHE A 56 3.17 4.41 -0.31
C PHE A 56 4.07 3.18 -0.10
N HIS A 57 5.38 3.39 -0.14
CA HIS A 57 6.35 2.30 0.04
C HIS A 57 6.27 1.69 1.44
N ASP A 58 6.04 2.48 2.48
CA ASP A 58 5.81 1.96 3.83
C ASP A 58 4.51 1.19 3.93
N THR A 59 3.43 1.68 3.31
CA THR A 59 2.13 1.00 3.23
C THR A 59 2.29 -0.39 2.61
N LEU A 60 3.00 -0.49 1.49
CA LEU A 60 3.30 -1.78 0.85
C LEU A 60 4.16 -2.68 1.73
N GLY A 61 5.16 -2.11 2.43
CA GLY A 61 6.06 -2.85 3.31
C GLY A 61 5.33 -3.48 4.49
N PHE A 62 4.51 -2.70 5.20
CA PHE A 62 3.71 -3.20 6.31
C PHE A 62 2.62 -4.15 5.82
N GLY A 63 1.94 -3.84 4.71
CA GLY A 63 0.96 -4.74 4.10
C GLY A 63 1.56 -6.11 3.78
N ALA A 64 2.72 -6.12 3.14
CA ALA A 64 3.46 -7.35 2.82
C ALA A 64 3.86 -8.15 4.08
N ALA A 65 4.41 -7.47 5.10
CA ALA A 65 4.75 -8.13 6.36
C ALA A 65 3.52 -8.74 7.05
N LYS A 66 2.37 -8.06 6.98
CA LYS A 66 1.09 -8.57 7.50
C LYS A 66 0.59 -9.77 6.69
N MET A 67 0.73 -9.78 5.37
CA MET A 67 0.40 -10.95 4.54
C MET A 67 1.24 -12.15 4.95
N ILE A 68 2.57 -12.00 4.97
CA ILE A 68 3.51 -13.09 5.28
C ILE A 68 3.19 -13.70 6.66
N ARG A 69 3.07 -12.87 7.70
CA ARG A 69 2.84 -13.37 9.06
C ARG A 69 1.46 -14.00 9.28
N ARG A 70 0.49 -13.76 8.40
CA ARG A 70 -0.83 -14.42 8.43
C ARG A 70 -0.84 -15.78 7.75
N ILE A 71 0.19 -16.08 6.95
CA ILE A 71 0.33 -17.36 6.24
C ILE A 71 1.22 -18.32 7.03
N VAL A 72 2.37 -17.85 7.53
CA VAL A 72 3.37 -18.71 8.20
C VAL A 72 3.52 -18.44 9.71
N GLY A 73 2.80 -17.46 10.25
CA GLY A 73 2.86 -17.10 11.66
C GLY A 73 1.75 -17.72 12.48
N VAL A 74 1.80 -17.57 13.80
CA VAL A 74 0.89 -18.25 14.75
C VAL A 74 -0.61 -17.94 14.52
N ALA A 75 -0.94 -16.74 14.06
CA ALA A 75 -2.32 -16.29 13.94
C ALA A 75 -2.74 -16.13 12.47
N HIS A 76 -3.45 -17.14 11.96
CA HIS A 76 -3.91 -17.24 10.57
C HIS A 76 -5.14 -16.34 10.29
N VAL A 77 -5.70 -16.43 9.08
CA VAL A 77 -6.94 -15.74 8.66
C VAL A 77 -7.96 -16.73 8.11
N GLU A 78 -9.23 -16.45 8.35
CA GLU A 78 -10.35 -17.30 7.94
C GLU A 78 -10.43 -17.48 6.42
N ASP A 79 -10.00 -16.47 5.64
CA ASP A 79 -9.95 -16.52 4.18
C ASP A 79 -9.21 -17.75 3.64
N PHE A 80 -8.16 -18.21 4.34
CA PHE A 80 -7.46 -19.46 4.02
C PHE A 80 -7.97 -20.63 4.86
N GLU A 81 -8.17 -20.46 6.18
CA GLU A 81 -8.54 -21.57 7.08
C GLU A 81 -9.88 -22.22 6.72
N SER A 82 -10.81 -21.45 6.14
CA SER A 82 -12.11 -21.96 5.68
C SER A 82 -12.03 -22.86 4.43
N ILE A 83 -10.90 -22.84 3.71
CA ILE A 83 -10.63 -23.76 2.59
C ILE A 83 -10.28 -25.14 3.16
N LYS A 84 -11.23 -26.09 3.06
CA LYS A 84 -11.11 -27.44 3.65
C LYS A 84 -10.03 -28.30 2.99
N GLU A 85 -9.91 -28.22 1.67
CA GLU A 85 -8.95 -29.02 0.90
C GLU A 85 -7.54 -28.46 1.07
N ALA A 86 -6.69 -29.20 1.79
CA ALA A 86 -5.36 -28.72 2.19
C ALA A 86 -4.47 -28.32 1.00
N ASN A 87 -4.51 -29.07 -0.10
CA ASN A 87 -3.72 -28.76 -1.30
C ASN A 87 -4.19 -27.45 -1.96
N ILE A 88 -5.50 -27.22 -2.03
CA ILE A 88 -6.06 -25.99 -2.61
C ILE A 88 -5.71 -24.79 -1.71
N ARG A 89 -5.79 -24.96 -0.39
CA ARG A 89 -5.39 -23.93 0.57
C ARG A 89 -3.91 -23.57 0.43
N ALA A 90 -3.04 -24.57 0.39
CA ALA A 90 -1.60 -24.37 0.24
C ALA A 90 -1.24 -23.64 -1.06
N ASP A 91 -1.88 -23.97 -2.19
CA ASP A 91 -1.68 -23.28 -3.46
C ASP A 91 -2.11 -21.80 -3.41
N CYS A 92 -3.21 -21.49 -2.71
CA CYS A 92 -3.67 -20.13 -2.49
C CYS A 92 -2.71 -19.35 -1.57
N GLU A 93 -2.28 -19.97 -0.48
CA GLU A 93 -1.31 -19.42 0.48
C GLU A 93 0.04 -19.15 -0.18
N GLN A 94 0.55 -20.08 -1.00
CA GLN A 94 1.81 -19.92 -1.72
C GLN A 94 1.78 -18.71 -2.65
N ARG A 95 0.71 -18.54 -3.42
CA ARG A 95 0.52 -17.38 -4.29
C ARG A 95 0.49 -16.07 -3.49
N ALA A 96 -0.27 -16.03 -2.40
CA ALA A 96 -0.29 -14.85 -1.53
C ALA A 96 1.09 -14.57 -0.89
N LEU A 97 1.82 -15.61 -0.51
CA LEU A 97 3.15 -15.51 0.07
C LEU A 97 4.18 -14.97 -0.93
N GLU A 98 4.16 -15.43 -2.18
CA GLU A 98 5.05 -14.92 -3.22
C GLU A 98 4.78 -13.46 -3.56
N LEU A 99 3.51 -13.05 -3.61
CA LEU A 99 3.15 -11.63 -3.73
C LEU A 99 3.68 -10.84 -2.53
N GLY A 100 3.45 -11.32 -1.29
CA GLY A 100 3.95 -10.68 -0.07
C GLY A 100 5.47 -10.51 -0.08
N LYS A 101 6.21 -11.56 -0.44
CA LYS A 101 7.69 -11.50 -0.58
C LYS A 101 8.13 -10.49 -1.64
N THR A 102 7.43 -10.44 -2.77
CA THR A 102 7.71 -9.49 -3.86
C THR A 102 7.50 -8.06 -3.39
N LEU A 103 6.36 -7.76 -2.80
CA LEU A 103 6.05 -6.44 -2.26
C LEU A 103 7.06 -6.04 -1.17
N LEU A 104 7.38 -6.92 -0.22
CA LEU A 104 8.32 -6.58 0.86
C LEU A 104 9.70 -6.18 0.31
N LYS A 105 10.24 -6.96 -0.64
CA LYS A 105 11.58 -6.75 -1.20
C LYS A 105 11.63 -5.60 -2.21
N ARG A 106 10.61 -5.49 -3.07
CA ARG A 106 10.61 -4.64 -4.27
C ARG A 106 9.65 -3.45 -4.18
N ARG A 107 8.99 -3.18 -3.05
CA ARG A 107 8.03 -2.07 -2.88
C ARG A 107 8.50 -0.72 -3.42
N ARG A 108 9.81 -0.43 -3.36
CA ARG A 108 10.39 0.83 -3.83
C ARG A 108 10.43 0.97 -5.36
N GLU A 109 10.25 -0.12 -6.08
CA GLU A 109 10.15 -0.15 -7.54
C GLU A 109 8.73 0.18 -8.03
N PHE A 110 7.72 0.07 -7.15
CA PHE A 110 6.34 0.42 -7.48
C PHE A 110 6.14 1.93 -7.38
N VAL A 111 5.57 2.51 -8.44
CA VAL A 111 5.27 3.94 -8.56
C VAL A 111 3.79 4.22 -8.35
N SER A 112 2.92 3.23 -8.55
CA SER A 112 1.46 3.37 -8.37
C SER A 112 0.80 2.11 -7.82
N ILE A 113 -0.40 2.27 -7.25
CA ILE A 113 -1.21 1.14 -6.81
C ILE A 113 -1.66 0.25 -7.99
N SER A 114 -1.83 0.81 -9.19
CA SER A 114 -2.22 0.05 -10.37
C SER A 114 -1.14 -0.96 -10.79
N GLU A 115 0.15 -0.66 -10.58
CA GLU A 115 1.25 -1.61 -10.78
C GLU A 115 1.18 -2.78 -9.78
N VAL A 116 0.77 -2.50 -8.54
CA VAL A 116 0.52 -3.54 -7.53
C VAL A 116 -0.64 -4.44 -7.96
N ILE A 117 -1.74 -3.86 -8.47
CA ILE A 117 -2.87 -4.63 -9.02
C ILE A 117 -2.43 -5.50 -10.19
N SER A 118 -1.54 -5.00 -11.07
CA SER A 118 -0.98 -5.79 -12.16
C SER A 118 -0.14 -6.96 -11.63
N ALA A 119 0.72 -6.72 -10.63
CA ALA A 119 1.50 -7.78 -9.97
C ALA A 119 0.59 -8.84 -9.32
N MET A 120 -0.52 -8.44 -8.68
CA MET A 120 -1.51 -9.37 -8.12
C MET A 120 -2.11 -10.31 -9.18
N LYS A 121 -2.41 -9.79 -10.38
CA LYS A 121 -2.98 -10.59 -11.48
C LYS A 121 -1.97 -11.58 -12.04
N HIS A 122 -0.69 -11.23 -12.10
CA HIS A 122 0.37 -12.12 -12.59
C HIS A 122 0.62 -13.30 -11.65
N VAL A 123 0.35 -13.17 -10.35
CA VAL A 123 0.51 -14.28 -9.40
C VAL A 123 -0.74 -15.18 -9.36
N GLN A 124 -1.85 -14.76 -9.98
CA GLN A 124 -3.07 -15.57 -10.11
C GLN A 124 -3.07 -16.50 -11.33
N SER A 125 -2.28 -16.20 -12.37
CA SER A 125 -2.08 -17.01 -13.57
C SER A 125 -1.04 -18.10 -13.35
#